data_AF-A0A7C8CFK8-F1
#
_entry.id   AF-A0A7C8CFK8-F1
#
_cell.length_a   1.000
_cell.length_b   1.000
_cell.length_c   1.000
_cell.angle_alpha   90.00
_cell.angle_beta   90.00
_cell.angle_gamma   90.00
#
_symmetry.space_group_name_H-M   'P 1'
#
loop_
_entity.id
_entity.type
_entity.pdbx_description
1 polymer ?
#
loop_
_entity_poly.entity_id
_entity_poly.type
_entity_poly.pdbx_seq_one_letter_code
_entity_poly.pdbx_strand_id
1 'polypeptide(L)'
;MKSNRVQPKRAGLFLLMSALLVLGLGAGVAAAKKSKSIKTEGIFLGYDAEAKTLEIKVKKKGKKPGDKALRLKTGKRATFNVKPEGSVLTRTSVTLDGKRADINEIEEGQFLIIYWVPDENDPDSRFARKIDMVLSEAEMDARNKARLEAARAAGQLAD
;
A
#
# COMPACT_ATOMS: atom_id res chain seq x y z
N MET A 1 34.13 -34.34 -72.20
CA MET A 1 35.01 -34.93 -71.18
C MET A 1 34.42 -34.57 -69.82
N LYS A 2 33.58 -35.42 -69.19
CA LYS A 2 33.89 -36.33 -68.04
C LYS A 2 34.90 -35.68 -67.07
N SER A 3 34.63 -35.40 -65.79
CA SER A 3 34.00 -36.21 -64.73
C SER A 3 33.69 -35.30 -63.52
N ASN A 4 32.47 -35.23 -62.96
CA ASN A 4 31.94 -36.02 -61.83
C ASN A 4 32.91 -36.30 -60.66
N ARG A 5 32.51 -35.90 -59.43
CA ARG A 5 32.66 -36.58 -58.11
C ARG A 5 31.95 -35.72 -57.04
N VAL A 6 30.69 -35.97 -56.71
CA VAL A 6 30.13 -36.95 -55.72
C VAL A 6 30.31 -36.49 -54.26
N GLN A 7 29.17 -36.09 -53.66
CA GLN A 7 28.94 -36.06 -52.21
C GLN A 7 29.02 -37.47 -51.61
N PRO A 8 29.41 -37.60 -50.32
CA PRO A 8 28.86 -38.64 -49.47
C PRO A 8 27.98 -38.05 -48.36
N LYS A 9 26.75 -38.58 -48.30
CA LYS A 9 25.82 -38.46 -47.18
C LYS A 9 26.16 -39.48 -46.09
N ARG A 10 25.73 -39.15 -44.86
CA ARG A 10 25.22 -40.02 -43.76
C ARG A 10 26.16 -40.42 -42.61
N ALA A 11 25.60 -40.12 -41.44
CA ALA A 11 25.45 -40.95 -40.23
C ALA A 11 26.65 -41.08 -39.28
N GLY A 12 26.39 -40.71 -38.03
CA GLY A 12 27.27 -40.93 -36.88
C GLY A 12 26.63 -40.38 -35.61
N LEU A 13 25.57 -41.03 -35.14
CA LEU A 13 25.00 -40.89 -33.80
C LEU A 13 26.02 -41.44 -32.78
N PHE A 14 26.43 -40.65 -31.78
CA PHE A 14 26.98 -41.18 -30.52
C PHE A 14 26.58 -40.30 -29.33
N LEU A 15 25.86 -40.93 -28.41
CA LEU A 15 25.54 -40.54 -27.04
C LEU A 15 26.79 -40.47 -26.16
N LEU A 16 26.85 -39.51 -25.21
CA LEU A 16 27.39 -39.63 -23.84
C LEU A 16 27.25 -38.25 -23.14
N MET A 17 26.28 -38.09 -22.24
CA MET A 17 26.41 -38.23 -20.77
C MET A 17 26.82 -36.94 -20.03
N SER A 18 25.83 -36.36 -19.35
CA SER A 18 25.88 -35.89 -17.97
C SER A 18 26.96 -34.88 -17.55
N ALA A 19 26.56 -33.61 -17.49
CA ALA A 19 27.03 -32.70 -16.45
C ALA A 19 25.80 -31.99 -15.84
N LEU A 20 25.25 -32.61 -14.80
CA LEU A 20 24.27 -32.02 -13.89
C LEU A 20 24.87 -30.83 -13.13
N LEU A 21 23.99 -29.87 -12.86
CA LEU A 21 24.05 -28.89 -11.77
C LEU A 21 25.16 -27.82 -11.81
N VAL A 22 24.87 -26.76 -12.56
CA VAL A 22 25.05 -25.39 -12.04
C VAL A 22 23.68 -24.73 -11.99
N LEU A 23 22.78 -25.28 -11.16
CA LEU A 23 21.57 -24.56 -10.73
C LEU A 23 21.94 -23.62 -9.59
N GLY A 24 22.85 -22.69 -9.89
CA GLY A 24 23.03 -21.45 -9.13
C GLY A 24 21.90 -20.48 -9.46
N LEU A 25 20.65 -20.92 -9.34
CA LEU A 25 19.51 -20.01 -9.19
C LEU A 25 19.57 -19.50 -7.76
N GLY A 26 20.56 -18.66 -7.49
CA GLY A 26 20.43 -17.67 -6.44
C GLY A 26 19.22 -16.86 -6.81
N ALA A 27 18.06 -17.24 -6.25
CA ALA A 27 16.91 -16.38 -6.15
C ALA A 27 17.44 -15.13 -5.48
N GLY A 28 17.79 -14.13 -6.29
CA GLY A 28 18.07 -12.80 -5.83
C GLY A 28 16.80 -12.38 -5.14
N VAL A 29 16.77 -12.52 -3.82
CA VAL A 29 15.80 -11.83 -2.98
C VAL A 29 16.11 -10.38 -3.23
N ALA A 30 15.43 -9.81 -4.23
CA ALA A 30 15.45 -8.40 -4.51
C ALA A 30 15.00 -7.76 -3.20
N ALA A 31 15.96 -7.24 -2.44
CA ALA A 31 15.69 -6.52 -1.22
C ALA A 31 14.82 -5.34 -1.62
N ALA A 32 13.50 -5.49 -1.41
CA ALA A 32 12.53 -4.46 -1.71
C ALA A 32 12.99 -3.20 -0.95
N LYS A 33 13.48 -2.21 -1.69
CA LYS A 33 13.84 -0.90 -1.13
C LYS A 33 12.60 -0.44 -0.37
N LYS A 34 12.69 -0.38 0.97
CA LYS A 34 11.61 0.10 1.84
C LYS A 34 11.20 1.48 1.33
N SER A 35 10.10 1.54 0.60
CA SER A 35 9.61 2.77 0.02
C SER A 35 9.11 3.64 1.17
N LYS A 36 9.56 4.90 1.22
CA LYS A 36 9.06 5.84 2.22
C LYS A 36 7.59 6.09 1.94
N SER A 37 6.74 5.97 2.96
CA SER A 37 5.31 6.18 2.82
C SER A 37 5.00 7.61 2.36
N ILE A 38 3.96 7.73 1.56
CA ILE A 38 3.42 8.99 1.07
C ILE A 38 2.15 9.28 1.87
N LYS A 39 2.10 10.46 2.51
CA LYS A 39 0.93 10.94 3.27
C LYS A 39 -0.04 11.64 2.32
N THR A 40 -1.29 11.19 2.25
CA THR A 40 -2.37 11.81 1.47
C THR A 40 -3.55 12.11 2.38
N GLU A 41 -4.19 13.24 2.18
CA GLU A 41 -5.37 13.64 2.94
C GLU A 41 -6.58 13.64 2.01
N GLY A 42 -7.71 13.13 2.49
CA GLY A 42 -8.92 13.03 1.68
C GLY A 42 -10.16 12.75 2.49
N ILE A 43 -11.29 12.71 1.79
CA ILE A 43 -12.60 12.39 2.34
C ILE A 43 -12.94 10.97 1.96
N PHE A 44 -13.33 10.15 2.93
CA PHE A 44 -13.77 8.79 2.71
C PHE A 44 -15.03 8.75 1.83
N LEU A 45 -15.04 7.88 0.83
CA LEU A 45 -16.18 7.64 -0.05
C LEU A 45 -16.77 6.26 0.13
N GLY A 46 -15.96 5.26 0.50
CA GLY A 46 -16.45 3.90 0.69
C GLY A 46 -15.33 2.87 0.80
N TYR A 47 -15.70 1.70 1.33
CA TYR A 47 -14.84 0.53 1.46
C TYR A 47 -15.52 -0.66 0.79
N ASP A 48 -14.80 -1.29 -0.14
CA ASP A 48 -15.19 -2.56 -0.76
C ASP A 48 -14.46 -3.69 -0.03
N ALA A 49 -15.20 -4.45 0.76
CA ALA A 49 -14.68 -5.55 1.56
C ALA A 49 -14.24 -6.75 0.72
N GLU A 50 -14.89 -6.97 -0.44
CA GLU A 50 -14.58 -8.09 -1.33
C GLU A 50 -13.28 -7.81 -2.09
N ALA A 51 -13.17 -6.62 -2.68
CA ALA A 51 -11.97 -6.17 -3.38
C ALA A 51 -10.85 -5.76 -2.42
N LYS A 52 -11.16 -5.56 -1.14
CA LYS A 52 -10.26 -5.00 -0.11
C LYS A 52 -9.67 -3.67 -0.55
N THR A 53 -10.55 -2.78 -1.03
CA THR A 53 -10.17 -1.47 -1.52
C THR A 53 -10.93 -0.35 -0.82
N LEU A 54 -10.24 0.75 -0.57
CA LEU A 54 -10.77 1.94 0.07
C LEU A 54 -10.72 3.11 -0.92
N GLU A 55 -11.85 3.77 -1.11
CA GLU A 55 -11.98 4.94 -1.98
C GLU A 55 -12.03 6.24 -1.18
N ILE A 56 -11.29 7.24 -1.67
CA ILE A 56 -11.36 8.61 -1.14
C ILE A 56 -11.48 9.63 -2.25
N LYS A 57 -11.99 10.81 -1.90
CA LYS A 57 -11.80 12.06 -2.65
C LYS A 57 -10.56 12.79 -2.12
N VAL A 58 -9.52 12.91 -2.95
CA VAL A 58 -8.25 13.51 -2.53
C VAL A 58 -8.43 15.01 -2.25
N LYS A 59 -8.11 15.44 -1.02
CA LYS A 59 -8.07 16.87 -0.62
C LYS A 59 -6.67 17.43 -0.77
N LYS A 60 -5.67 16.72 -0.25
CA LYS A 60 -4.26 17.10 -0.34
C LYS A 60 -3.41 15.91 -0.76
N LYS A 61 -2.72 16.06 -1.88
CA LYS A 61 -1.75 15.07 -2.36
C LYS A 61 -0.49 15.09 -1.50
N GLY A 62 0.11 13.92 -1.33
CA GLY A 62 1.42 13.79 -0.70
C GLY A 62 2.59 14.17 -1.58
N LYS A 63 3.78 13.75 -1.15
CA LYS A 63 5.00 13.81 -1.95
C LYS A 63 4.77 13.07 -3.28
N LYS A 64 5.31 13.63 -4.36
CA LYS A 64 5.23 13.05 -5.70
C LYS A 64 5.94 11.68 -5.72
N PRO A 65 5.25 10.58 -6.06
CA PRO A 65 5.89 9.29 -6.27
C PRO A 65 6.83 9.34 -7.48
N GLY A 66 7.83 8.46 -7.47
CA GLY A 66 8.76 8.29 -8.60
C GLY A 66 8.01 7.87 -9.85
N ASP A 67 7.15 6.86 -9.70
CA ASP A 67 6.24 6.42 -10.75
C ASP A 67 5.10 7.43 -11.01
N LYS A 68 4.75 7.57 -12.29
CA LYS A 68 3.71 8.48 -12.79
C LYS A 68 2.31 7.90 -12.61
N ALA A 69 2.13 6.58 -12.68
CA ALA A 69 0.81 5.94 -12.56
C ALA A 69 0.22 6.11 -11.16
N LEU A 70 1.08 6.08 -10.13
CA LEU A 70 0.69 6.29 -8.73
C LEU A 70 0.32 7.74 -8.36
N ARG A 71 0.46 8.71 -9.27
CA ARG A 71 0.25 10.13 -8.96
C ARG A 71 -1.22 10.46 -8.72
N LEU A 72 -1.47 11.03 -7.55
CA LEU A 72 -2.79 11.50 -7.17
C LEU A 72 -3.07 12.91 -7.68
N LYS A 73 -4.35 13.17 -7.99
CA LYS A 73 -4.86 14.48 -8.39
C LYS A 73 -5.85 14.98 -7.34
N THR A 74 -5.65 16.20 -6.85
CA THR A 74 -6.58 16.85 -5.93
C THR A 74 -7.99 16.94 -6.54
N GLY A 75 -9.01 16.71 -5.72
CA GLY A 75 -10.42 16.71 -6.11
C GLY A 75 -10.90 15.46 -6.84
N LYS A 76 -10.00 14.53 -7.19
CA LYS A 76 -10.35 13.28 -7.87
C LYS A 76 -10.46 12.12 -6.89
N ARG A 77 -11.18 11.08 -7.33
CA ARG A 77 -11.25 9.80 -6.62
C ARG A 77 -9.91 9.09 -6.68
N ALA A 78 -9.58 8.36 -5.63
CA ALA A 78 -8.41 7.52 -5.55
C ALA A 78 -8.72 6.27 -4.74
N THR A 79 -8.30 5.13 -5.28
CA THR A 79 -8.47 3.81 -4.67
C THR A 79 -7.16 3.35 -4.07
N PHE A 80 -7.25 2.73 -2.90
CA PHE A 80 -6.14 2.17 -2.14
C PHE A 80 -6.46 0.74 -1.73
N ASN A 81 -5.54 -0.18 -1.97
CA ASN A 81 -5.62 -1.53 -1.43
C ASN A 81 -5.40 -1.47 0.08
N VAL A 82 -6.16 -2.28 0.81
CA VAL A 82 -6.05 -2.43 2.26
C VAL A 82 -5.90 -3.89 2.64
N LYS A 83 -5.27 -4.13 3.79
CA LYS A 83 -5.19 -5.45 4.43
C LYS A 83 -5.81 -5.30 5.83
N PRO A 84 -7.12 -5.50 6.01
CA PRO A 84 -7.79 -5.24 7.29
C PRO A 84 -7.30 -6.17 8.40
N GLU A 85 -6.93 -7.39 8.04
CA GLU A 85 -6.54 -8.45 8.96
C GLU A 85 -5.07 -8.86 8.79
N GLY A 86 -4.57 -9.65 9.76
CA GLY A 86 -3.21 -10.19 9.77
C GLY A 86 -2.31 -9.58 10.85
N SER A 87 -1.00 -9.82 10.69
CA SER A 87 0.02 -9.30 11.61
C SER A 87 0.03 -7.78 11.62
N VAL A 88 0.26 -7.18 12.78
CA VAL A 88 0.35 -5.71 12.96
C VAL A 88 1.38 -5.09 12.00
N LEU A 89 2.43 -5.83 11.64
CA LEU A 89 3.50 -5.36 10.76
C LEU A 89 3.10 -5.28 9.29
N THR A 90 2.12 -6.10 8.87
CA THR A 90 1.76 -6.29 7.45
C THR A 90 0.35 -5.79 7.13
N ARG A 91 -0.54 -5.71 8.13
CA ARG A 91 -1.91 -5.21 7.96
C ARG A 91 -1.94 -3.68 7.86
N THR A 92 -3.01 -3.17 7.27
CA THR A 92 -3.37 -1.75 7.33
C THR A 92 -3.76 -1.40 8.76
N SER A 93 -3.06 -0.43 9.35
CA SER A 93 -3.41 0.08 10.68
C SER A 93 -4.43 1.19 10.55
N VAL A 94 -5.64 1.00 11.10
CA VAL A 94 -6.67 2.04 11.17
C VAL A 94 -6.72 2.59 12.60
N THR A 95 -6.67 3.90 12.74
CA THR A 95 -6.65 4.56 14.03
C THR A 95 -7.55 5.78 14.07
N LEU A 96 -8.30 5.93 15.16
CA LEU A 96 -9.02 7.15 15.54
C LEU A 96 -8.28 7.79 16.70
N ASP A 97 -7.76 9.00 16.52
CA ASP A 97 -7.08 9.72 17.61
C ASP A 97 -5.97 8.90 18.29
N GLY A 98 -5.20 8.15 17.49
CA GLY A 98 -4.12 7.29 17.98
C GLY A 98 -4.56 5.98 18.64
N LYS A 99 -5.86 5.75 18.84
CA LYS A 99 -6.41 4.45 19.27
C LYS A 99 -6.76 3.61 18.05
N ARG A 100 -6.63 2.29 18.16
CA ARG A 100 -7.04 1.36 17.09
C ARG A 100 -8.55 1.48 16.87
N ALA A 101 -8.96 1.51 15.60
CA ALA A 101 -10.35 1.45 15.16
C ALA A 101 -10.53 0.37 14.10
N ASP A 102 -11.78 0.01 13.81
CA ASP A 102 -12.13 -0.86 12.68
C ASP A 102 -12.20 -0.05 11.38
N ILE A 103 -11.89 -0.67 10.24
CA ILE A 103 -12.05 -0.03 8.93
C ILE A 103 -13.54 0.14 8.56
N ASN A 104 -14.41 -0.70 9.11
CA ASN A 104 -15.85 -0.63 8.88
C ASN A 104 -16.54 0.46 9.72
N GLU A 105 -15.84 1.03 10.70
CA GLU A 105 -16.31 2.16 11.52
C GLU A 105 -16.06 3.52 10.85
N ILE A 106 -15.42 3.54 9.67
CA ILE A 106 -15.19 4.78 8.93
C ILE A 106 -16.51 5.22 8.28
N GLU A 107 -17.03 6.37 8.70
CA GLU A 107 -18.23 6.95 8.11
C GLU A 107 -17.95 7.65 6.77
N GLU A 108 -18.91 7.57 5.83
CA GLU A 108 -18.82 8.31 4.57
C GLU A 108 -18.73 9.82 4.85
N GLY A 109 -17.83 10.52 4.16
CA GLY A 109 -17.57 11.93 4.43
C GLY A 109 -16.51 12.19 5.50
N GLN A 110 -16.07 11.17 6.24
CA GLN A 110 -15.03 11.31 7.26
C GLN A 110 -13.70 11.76 6.66
N PHE A 111 -13.00 12.67 7.35
CA PHE A 111 -11.68 13.10 6.93
C PHE A 111 -10.62 12.08 7.33
N LEU A 112 -9.83 11.66 6.35
CA LEU A 112 -8.79 10.65 6.50
C LEU A 112 -7.42 11.19 6.13
N ILE A 113 -6.42 10.69 6.86
CA ILE A 113 -5.01 10.80 6.51
C ILE A 113 -4.49 9.39 6.21
N ILE A 114 -4.16 9.13 4.94
CA ILE A 114 -3.68 7.84 4.46
C ILE A 114 -2.17 7.88 4.22
N TYR A 115 -1.45 6.95 4.84
CA TYR A 115 -0.03 6.69 4.58
C TYR A 115 0.09 5.45 3.71
N TRP A 116 0.54 5.62 2.48
CA TRP A 116 0.56 4.55 1.49
C TRP A 116 1.93 4.39 0.82
N VAL A 117 2.12 3.23 0.21
CA VAL A 117 3.29 2.85 -0.60
C VAL A 117 2.81 2.18 -1.89
N PRO A 118 3.65 2.01 -2.93
CA PRO A 118 3.35 1.08 -4.01
C PRO A 118 3.02 -0.30 -3.43
N ASP A 119 2.00 -0.98 -3.94
CA ASP A 119 1.68 -2.34 -3.50
C ASP A 119 2.84 -3.30 -3.84
N GLU A 120 3.06 -4.29 -2.99
CA GLU A 120 4.14 -5.27 -3.16
C GLU A 120 3.79 -6.27 -4.27
N ASN A 121 2.50 -6.58 -4.43
CA ASN A 121 2.01 -7.52 -5.44
C ASN A 121 1.69 -6.83 -6.77
N ASP A 122 1.34 -5.54 -6.73
CA ASP A 122 1.04 -4.72 -7.90
C ASP A 122 1.68 -3.32 -7.75
N PRO A 123 2.90 -3.11 -8.28
CA PRO A 123 3.63 -1.86 -8.12
C PRO A 123 2.92 -0.62 -8.69
N ASP A 124 1.93 -0.79 -9.58
CA ASP A 124 1.14 0.30 -10.16
C ASP A 124 -0.10 0.63 -9.30
N SER A 125 -0.35 -0.17 -8.27
CA SER A 125 -1.39 0.03 -7.26
C SER A 125 -0.83 0.66 -5.97
N ARG A 126 -1.75 1.22 -5.18
CA ARG A 126 -1.41 1.91 -3.92
C ARG A 126 -1.86 1.04 -2.75
N PHE A 127 -0.94 0.66 -1.88
CA PHE A 127 -1.24 -0.02 -0.63
C PHE A 127 -1.26 0.96 0.55
N ALA A 128 -2.38 1.06 1.25
CA ALA A 128 -2.51 1.86 2.46
C ALA A 128 -1.94 1.09 3.67
N ARG A 129 -0.80 1.57 4.21
CA ARG A 129 -0.19 1.00 5.41
C ARG A 129 -0.86 1.48 6.70
N LYS A 130 -1.26 2.75 6.74
CA LYS A 130 -1.92 3.35 7.88
C LYS A 130 -2.99 4.34 7.43
N ILE A 131 -4.12 4.33 8.12
CA ILE A 131 -5.24 5.25 7.95
C ILE A 131 -5.49 5.89 9.32
N ASP A 132 -5.28 7.20 9.41
CA ASP A 132 -5.63 8.00 10.57
C ASP A 132 -6.96 8.71 10.28
N MET A 133 -8.00 8.38 11.05
CA MET A 133 -9.25 9.11 11.07
C MET A 133 -9.08 10.37 11.90
N VAL A 134 -9.60 11.48 11.38
CA VAL A 134 -9.58 12.77 12.08
C VAL A 134 -10.99 13.07 12.53
N LEU A 135 -11.15 13.29 13.84
CA LEU A 135 -12.41 13.72 14.45
C LEU A 135 -12.95 14.97 13.73
N SER A 136 -14.26 15.05 13.59
CA SER A 136 -14.92 16.26 13.13
C SER A 136 -14.65 17.43 14.08
N GLU A 137 -14.86 18.66 13.62
CA GLU A 137 -14.66 19.86 14.43
C GLU A 137 -15.54 19.84 15.69
N ALA A 138 -16.81 19.42 15.56
CA ALA A 138 -17.72 19.27 16.68
C ALA A 138 -17.24 18.23 17.72
N GLU A 139 -16.70 17.09 17.26
CA GLU A 139 -16.17 16.06 18.15
C GLU A 139 -14.85 16.49 18.81
N MET A 140 -13.99 17.21 18.07
CA MET A 140 -12.77 17.83 18.59
C MET A 140 -13.10 18.81 19.72
N ASP A 141 -14.08 19.69 19.50
CA ASP A 141 -14.51 20.71 20.46
C ASP A 141 -15.14 20.08 21.71
N ALA A 142 -16.04 19.10 21.53
CA ALA A 142 -16.62 18.37 22.65
C ALA A 142 -15.56 17.69 23.52
N ARG A 143 -14.55 17.08 22.89
CA ARG A 143 -13.43 16.45 23.60
C ARG A 143 -12.54 17.47 24.31
N ASN A 144 -12.24 18.59 23.67
CA ASN A 144 -11.45 19.66 24.28
C ASN A 144 -12.18 20.25 25.48
N LYS A 145 -13.49 20.49 25.36
CA LYS A 145 -14.34 20.93 26.48
C LYS A 145 -14.32 19.92 27.62
N ALA A 146 -14.52 18.64 27.35
CA ALA A 146 -14.47 17.59 28.37
C ALA A 146 -13.08 17.50 29.06
N ARG A 147 -11.99 17.70 28.32
CA ARG A 147 -10.64 17.80 28.87
C ARG A 147 -10.47 19.00 29.79
N LEU A 148 -10.96 20.17 29.39
CA LEU A 148 -10.90 21.38 30.21
C LEU A 148 -11.73 21.24 31.48
N GLU A 149 -12.93 20.67 31.39
CA GLU A 149 -13.79 20.37 32.54
C GLU A 149 -13.13 19.37 33.49
N ALA A 150 -12.52 18.30 32.97
CA ALA A 150 -11.78 17.33 33.77
C ALA A 150 -10.54 17.95 34.45
N ALA A 151 -9.82 18.82 33.74
CA ALA A 151 -8.67 19.55 34.31
C ALA A 151 -9.10 20.54 35.40
N ARG A 152 -10.24 21.22 35.23
CA ARG A 152 -10.86 22.07 36.27
C ARG A 152 -11.28 21.25 37.49
N ALA A 153 -11.95 20.12 37.28
CA ALA A 153 -12.34 19.20 38.35
C ALA A 153 -11.12 18.60 39.09
N ALA A 154 -10.00 18.41 38.39
CA ALA A 154 -8.73 17.97 38.99
C ALA A 154 -7.92 19.10 39.65
N GLY A 155 -8.43 20.34 39.68
CA GLY A 155 -7.75 21.51 40.25
C GLY A 155 -6.51 21.96 39.49
N GLN A 156 -6.36 21.55 38.22
CA GLN A 156 -5.20 21.87 37.38
C GLN A 156 -5.38 23.18 36.60
N LEU A 157 -6.58 23.77 36.64
CA LEU A 157 -6.90 25.07 36.05
C LEU A 157 -7.56 25.93 37.13
N ALA A 158 -7.05 27.15 37.32
CA ALA A 158 -7.70 28.15 38.17
C ALA A 158 -8.93 28.72 37.43
N ASP A 159 -9.98 29.01 38.21
CA ASP A 159 -11.27 29.49 37.69
C ASP A 159 -11.21 30.83 36.96
#